data_AF-A0A8K0EA87-F1
#
_entry.id   AF-A0A8K0EA87-F1
#
_cell.length_a   1.000
_cell.length_b   1.000
_cell.length_c   1.000
_cell.angle_alpha   90.00
_cell.angle_beta   90.00
_cell.angle_gamma   90.00
#
_symmetry.space_group_name_H-M   'P 1'
#
loop_
_entity.id
_entity.type
_entity.pdbx_description
1 polymer ?
#
loop_
_entity_poly.entity_id
_entity_poly.type
_entity_poly.pdbx_seq_one_letter_code
_entity_poly.pdbx_strand_id
1 'polypeptide(L)'
;MWNFLLFIAAVIVWPGSAQGEQVFLTTHDNWHFYKIRATGQMTNANVKATCEAAGMRYPCYHSGTDECSGSYWTSDCITFDHAGVSCETHDVLSSKLCGAHTYPWHCQHLDDTFVYMTNMLSDGSACGVMNGRYCTSGARYYNMYALCAVATCARSPCAHGTCTDDVASYTCTCESGWTGHDCDQNIDDCASSPCTHGTCTDDIASFTCSCENGWTGLDCEIDIDECASNPCLLGGTCLDHVDGYSCVCPEDSTGKNCETVSFAGDCYQFSNSAANHRDATRACSANNGRMVDVKDQQQQQFLANTIGVTTGVSNWLAMKTASPPVLYSDGSPVLGPLHWSVDEPSSPLDLCVLLDSSDSYNAKTAFCTEQHNYVCQSALKPCEPNVCQNGGNCSSCFGGSGTFCYCLDGFQGKLCEINTDECASNPCQHGGTCQDDVNSYSCRCPTGYGGVNCEHEIDWCAMVTCPFDWTCQNLITHFSCLAPAARMVGPYKCSSDSCPGDMNCKEESGASFSCWAN
;
A
#
# COMPACT_ATOMS: atom_id res chain seq x y z
N MET A 1 -33.85 72.35 -26.58
CA MET A 1 -34.08 72.21 -25.13
C MET A 1 -33.51 70.83 -24.77
N TRP A 2 -32.23 70.75 -24.36
CA TRP A 2 -31.75 70.51 -22.97
C TRP A 2 -32.32 69.18 -22.41
N ASN A 3 -31.59 68.19 -21.85
CA ASN A 3 -30.26 68.18 -21.25
C ASN A 3 -29.78 66.73 -20.92
N PHE A 4 -28.45 66.54 -20.99
CA PHE A 4 -27.53 65.73 -20.16
C PHE A 4 -27.74 64.21 -19.92
N LEU A 5 -26.80 63.45 -20.49
CA LEU A 5 -26.33 62.15 -20.00
C LEU A 5 -25.48 62.34 -18.74
N LEU A 6 -25.90 61.76 -17.62
CA LEU A 6 -25.12 61.59 -16.39
C LEU A 6 -24.72 60.11 -16.31
N PHE A 7 -23.44 59.82 -16.53
CA PHE A 7 -22.84 58.56 -16.10
C PHE A 7 -22.55 58.68 -14.60
N ILE A 8 -23.35 58.02 -13.78
CA ILE A 8 -23.05 57.77 -12.37
C ILE A 8 -22.16 56.53 -12.35
N ALA A 9 -20.86 56.71 -12.11
CA ALA A 9 -19.99 55.59 -11.75
C ALA A 9 -20.31 55.20 -10.30
N ALA A 10 -20.77 53.96 -10.12
CA ALA A 10 -21.06 53.39 -8.82
C ALA A 10 -19.75 53.19 -8.03
N VAL A 11 -19.68 53.78 -6.85
CA VAL A 11 -18.67 53.44 -5.83
C VAL A 11 -19.11 52.12 -5.21
N ILE A 12 -18.42 51.04 -5.57
CA ILE A 12 -18.54 49.74 -4.90
C ILE A 12 -17.65 49.81 -3.66
N VAL A 13 -18.26 49.84 -2.48
CA VAL A 13 -17.56 49.71 -1.19
C VAL A 13 -17.52 48.24 -0.81
N TRP A 14 -16.32 47.65 -0.74
CA TRP A 14 -16.11 46.36 -0.08
C TRP A 14 -15.78 46.57 1.41
N PRO A 15 -16.37 45.80 2.34
CA PRO A 15 -16.13 45.95 3.76
C PRO A 15 -14.92 45.10 4.16
N GLY A 16 -13.77 45.73 4.44
CA GLY A 16 -12.63 44.94 4.93
C GLY A 16 -11.22 45.52 4.83
N SER A 17 -11.00 46.83 4.67
CA SER A 17 -9.71 47.42 5.07
C SER A 17 -9.90 48.91 5.37
N ALA A 18 -9.56 49.30 6.58
CA ALA A 18 -9.39 50.70 6.93
C ALA A 18 -8.06 51.15 6.32
N GLN A 19 -8.06 51.63 5.07
CA GLN A 19 -6.89 52.30 4.50
C GLN A 19 -7.28 53.62 3.85
N GLY A 20 -6.42 54.61 4.06
CA GLY A 20 -6.67 56.01 3.73
C GLY A 20 -7.02 56.25 2.26
N GLU A 21 -7.64 57.39 2.02
CA GLU A 21 -8.03 57.88 0.69
C GLU A 21 -6.90 57.68 -0.34
N GLN A 22 -7.11 56.73 -1.26
CA GLN A 22 -6.25 56.44 -2.40
C GLN A 22 -6.84 57.08 -3.65
N VAL A 23 -6.05 57.89 -4.36
CA VAL A 23 -6.48 58.58 -5.59
C VAL A 23 -5.54 58.21 -6.73
N PHE A 24 -6.06 57.59 -7.77
CA PHE A 24 -5.30 57.31 -9.00
C PHE A 24 -4.93 58.61 -9.73
N LEU A 25 -3.69 58.69 -10.21
CA LEU A 25 -3.19 59.83 -10.98
C LEU A 25 -3.10 59.48 -12.47
N THR A 26 -2.09 58.70 -12.82
CA THR A 26 -1.76 58.38 -14.22
C THR A 26 -0.92 57.13 -14.29
N THR A 27 -0.79 56.58 -15.49
CA THR A 27 0.17 55.54 -15.81
C THR A 27 1.34 56.16 -16.59
N HIS A 28 2.57 55.73 -16.28
CA HIS A 28 3.77 56.05 -17.07
C HIS A 28 4.69 54.83 -17.08
N ASP A 29 5.16 54.45 -18.25
CA ASP A 29 5.75 53.13 -18.54
C ASP A 29 4.86 51.99 -18.00
N ASN A 30 5.41 51.15 -17.12
CA ASN A 30 4.71 50.04 -16.45
C ASN A 30 4.30 50.37 -15.01
N TRP A 31 4.26 51.67 -14.65
CA TRP A 31 3.95 52.13 -13.30
C TRP A 31 2.62 52.88 -13.25
N HIS A 32 1.76 52.47 -12.34
CA HIS A 32 0.53 53.18 -11.99
C HIS A 32 0.76 54.04 -10.76
N PHE A 33 0.57 55.35 -10.87
CA PHE A 33 0.83 56.32 -9.80
C PHE A 33 -0.44 56.70 -9.05
N TYR A 34 -0.33 56.79 -7.72
CA TYR A 34 -1.42 57.10 -6.80
C TYR A 34 -0.98 58.15 -5.77
N LYS A 35 -1.94 58.94 -5.30
CA LYS A 35 -1.84 59.65 -4.04
C LYS A 35 -2.39 58.77 -2.93
N ILE A 36 -1.59 58.53 -1.90
CA ILE A 36 -2.00 57.81 -0.69
C ILE A 36 -1.93 58.77 0.48
N ARG A 37 -3.04 58.91 1.21
CA ARG A 37 -3.09 59.81 2.36
C ARG A 37 -2.12 59.34 3.45
N ALA A 38 -1.08 60.14 3.70
CA ALA A 38 -0.13 59.91 4.79
C ALA A 38 -0.71 60.48 6.10
N THR A 39 -0.34 59.90 7.23
CA THR A 39 -0.66 60.44 8.55
C THR A 39 0.62 60.95 9.21
N GLY A 40 0.59 62.17 9.76
CA GLY A 40 1.77 62.81 10.35
C GLY A 40 2.59 63.64 9.36
N GLN A 41 3.82 63.96 9.75
CA GLN A 41 4.70 64.88 9.03
C GLN A 41 5.19 64.29 7.70
N MET A 42 5.32 65.10 6.65
CA MET A 42 5.75 64.63 5.33
C MET A 42 7.28 64.46 5.21
N THR A 43 7.85 63.56 6.01
CA THR A 43 9.26 63.17 5.92
C THR A 43 9.47 62.05 4.90
N ASN A 44 10.71 61.85 4.45
CA ASN A 44 11.05 60.72 3.58
C ASN A 44 10.66 59.37 4.20
N ALA A 45 10.90 59.22 5.50
CA ALA A 45 10.53 58.02 6.24
C ALA A 45 9.01 57.79 6.25
N ASN A 46 8.21 58.85 6.39
CA ASN A 46 6.76 58.73 6.42
C ASN A 46 6.16 58.48 5.02
N VAL A 47 6.70 59.11 3.97
CA VAL A 47 6.31 58.82 2.58
C VAL A 47 6.60 57.35 2.25
N LYS A 48 7.80 56.87 2.60
CA LYS A 48 8.20 55.46 2.47
C LYS A 48 7.22 54.53 3.20
N ALA A 49 7.03 54.75 4.50
CA ALA A 49 6.17 53.92 5.32
C ALA A 49 4.70 53.93 4.84
N THR A 50 4.21 55.07 4.35
CA THR A 50 2.84 55.19 3.82
C THR A 50 2.67 54.34 2.56
N CYS A 51 3.62 54.40 1.62
CA CYS A 51 3.53 53.59 0.40
C CYS A 51 3.69 52.09 0.68
N GLU A 52 4.65 51.72 1.53
CA GLU A 52 4.87 50.32 1.92
C GLU A 52 3.66 49.73 2.65
N ALA A 53 3.03 50.49 3.54
CA ALA A 53 1.80 50.08 4.22
C ALA A 53 0.60 49.90 3.27
N ALA A 54 0.62 50.58 2.12
CA ALA A 54 -0.37 50.44 1.05
C ALA A 54 -0.01 49.36 0.02
N GLY A 55 1.05 48.56 0.26
CA GLY A 55 1.52 47.53 -0.68
C GLY A 55 2.17 48.09 -1.96
N MET A 56 2.52 49.37 -1.97
CA MET A 56 3.06 50.08 -3.12
C MET A 56 4.54 50.44 -2.90
N ARG A 57 5.22 50.80 -3.99
CA ARG A 57 6.56 51.39 -3.94
C ARG A 57 6.45 52.91 -3.93
N TYR A 58 7.48 53.59 -3.44
CA TYR A 58 7.59 55.04 -3.48
C TYR A 58 8.60 55.45 -4.57
N PRO A 59 8.26 56.36 -5.49
CA PRO A 59 9.16 56.87 -6.49
C PRO A 59 10.21 57.80 -5.92
N CYS A 60 11.41 57.75 -6.51
CA CYS A 60 12.46 58.70 -6.23
C CYS A 60 12.05 60.08 -6.76
N TYR A 61 12.51 61.15 -6.14
CA TYR A 61 12.38 62.50 -6.71
C TYR A 61 12.96 62.56 -8.13
N HIS A 62 14.11 61.91 -8.36
CA HIS A 62 14.69 61.79 -9.68
C HIS A 62 14.25 60.50 -10.41
N SER A 63 13.63 60.66 -11.57
CA SER A 63 13.25 59.60 -12.51
C SER A 63 14.18 59.60 -13.72
N GLY A 64 14.99 58.56 -13.95
CA GLY A 64 15.75 58.45 -15.20
C GLY A 64 16.98 57.55 -15.14
N THR A 65 17.60 57.31 -16.30
CA THR A 65 18.66 56.35 -16.62
C THR A 65 20.05 57.02 -16.67
N ASP A 66 21.07 56.36 -17.27
CA ASP A 66 22.48 56.82 -17.36
C ASP A 66 22.68 58.26 -17.88
N GLU A 67 21.71 58.81 -18.65
CA GLU A 67 21.74 60.21 -19.13
C GLU A 67 21.37 61.24 -18.05
N CYS A 68 20.69 60.82 -16.97
CA CYS A 68 20.39 61.61 -15.78
C CYS A 68 21.44 61.41 -14.67
N SER A 69 22.71 61.14 -15.03
CA SER A 69 23.81 60.78 -14.13
C SER A 69 24.25 61.92 -13.18
N GLY A 70 23.47 62.13 -12.12
CA GLY A 70 23.83 62.92 -10.94
C GLY A 70 24.13 62.03 -9.72
N SER A 71 24.94 62.52 -8.79
CA SER A 71 25.56 61.81 -7.64
C SER A 71 24.61 61.30 -6.54
N TYR A 72 23.30 61.22 -6.76
CA TYR A 72 22.28 61.08 -5.70
C TYR A 72 21.38 59.86 -5.85
N TRP A 73 21.85 58.82 -6.55
CA TRP A 73 21.13 57.56 -6.68
C TRP A 73 21.06 56.82 -5.34
N THR A 74 19.87 56.41 -4.95
CA THR A 74 19.65 55.45 -3.86
C THR A 74 18.87 54.27 -4.40
N SER A 75 19.28 53.04 -4.05
CA SER A 75 18.62 51.78 -4.45
C SER A 75 17.20 51.60 -3.89
N ASP A 76 16.76 52.49 -3.01
CA ASP A 76 15.63 52.24 -2.13
C ASP A 76 14.28 52.68 -2.71
N CYS A 77 14.25 53.45 -3.80
CA CYS A 77 13.02 53.96 -4.43
C CYS A 77 12.92 53.53 -5.90
N ILE A 78 11.74 53.67 -6.51
CA ILE A 78 11.54 53.29 -7.93
C ILE A 78 12.00 54.40 -8.87
N THR A 79 12.57 53.99 -9.98
CA THR A 79 12.98 54.83 -11.11
C THR A 79 12.29 54.31 -12.37
N PHE A 80 12.00 55.21 -13.31
CA PHE A 80 11.33 54.93 -14.57
C PHE A 80 11.91 55.83 -15.67
N ASP A 81 11.71 55.46 -16.94
CA ASP A 81 12.39 56.09 -18.06
C ASP A 81 11.64 57.34 -18.53
N HIS A 82 12.35 58.37 -18.97
CA HIS A 82 11.73 59.54 -19.57
C HIS A 82 12.61 60.15 -20.65
N ALA A 83 12.24 59.92 -21.91
CA ALA A 83 12.90 60.54 -23.04
C ALA A 83 12.60 62.04 -23.12
N GLY A 84 13.52 62.88 -22.64
CA GLY A 84 13.86 64.10 -23.36
C GLY A 84 13.61 65.49 -22.76
N VAL A 85 13.17 65.70 -21.51
CA VAL A 85 13.11 67.09 -20.97
C VAL A 85 13.36 67.26 -19.45
N SER A 86 12.96 66.32 -18.58
CA SER A 86 13.24 66.41 -17.13
C SER A 86 13.47 65.05 -16.48
N CYS A 87 14.34 65.03 -15.47
CA CYS A 87 14.67 63.85 -14.67
C CYS A 87 13.92 63.84 -13.33
N GLU A 88 12.82 64.58 -13.18
CA GLU A 88 12.10 64.70 -11.90
C GLU A 88 10.71 64.07 -11.98
N THR A 89 10.37 63.23 -11.00
CA THR A 89 9.13 62.43 -11.00
C THR A 89 7.89 63.29 -11.15
N HIS A 90 7.80 64.41 -10.43
CA HIS A 90 6.66 65.32 -10.54
C HIS A 90 6.58 66.01 -11.91
N ASP A 91 7.71 66.27 -12.58
CA ASP A 91 7.71 66.81 -13.96
C ASP A 91 7.15 65.78 -14.94
N VAL A 92 7.57 64.52 -14.81
CA VAL A 92 7.05 63.43 -15.64
C VAL A 92 5.54 63.30 -15.45
N LEU A 93 5.06 63.26 -14.21
CA LEU A 93 3.62 63.16 -13.92
C LEU A 93 2.85 64.41 -14.37
N SER A 94 3.42 65.60 -14.20
CA SER A 94 2.81 66.86 -14.65
C SER A 94 2.62 66.87 -16.16
N SER A 95 3.61 66.39 -16.91
CA SER A 95 3.53 66.30 -18.37
C SER A 95 2.40 65.36 -18.84
N LYS A 96 2.14 64.29 -18.09
CA LYS A 96 1.08 63.30 -18.38
C LYS A 96 -0.30 63.80 -17.96
N LEU A 97 -0.41 64.38 -16.78
CA LEU A 97 -1.68 64.81 -16.18
C LEU A 97 -2.18 66.14 -16.77
N CYS A 98 -1.27 67.06 -17.07
CA CYS A 98 -1.59 68.45 -17.36
C CYS A 98 -1.02 68.96 -18.70
N GLY A 99 -0.47 68.06 -19.52
CA GLY A 99 0.04 68.34 -20.87
C GLY A 99 1.54 68.63 -20.95
N ALA A 100 2.11 68.44 -22.15
CA ALA A 100 3.53 68.65 -22.41
C ALA A 100 3.95 70.10 -22.09
N HIS A 101 5.07 70.26 -21.37
CA HIS A 101 5.64 71.54 -20.92
C HIS A 101 4.90 72.25 -19.78
N THR A 102 3.94 71.60 -19.11
CA THR A 102 3.35 72.12 -17.87
C THR A 102 4.26 71.81 -16.68
N TYR A 103 4.68 72.86 -15.96
CA TYR A 103 5.44 72.71 -14.72
C TYR A 103 4.58 72.10 -13.58
N PRO A 104 5.14 71.29 -12.67
CA PRO A 104 4.40 70.57 -11.63
C PRO A 104 3.52 71.46 -10.77
N TRP A 105 4.02 72.65 -10.43
CA TRP A 105 3.30 73.60 -9.59
C TRP A 105 2.14 74.32 -10.29
N HIS A 106 1.98 74.15 -11.61
CA HIS A 106 0.79 74.56 -12.35
C HIS A 106 -0.17 73.40 -12.59
N CYS A 107 0.20 72.16 -12.22
CA CYS A 107 -0.63 70.98 -12.36
C CYS A 107 -1.39 70.72 -11.05
N GLN A 108 -2.64 71.19 -10.95
CA GLN A 108 -3.47 71.05 -9.75
C GLN A 108 -3.65 69.60 -9.30
N HIS A 109 -3.58 68.64 -10.23
CA HIS A 109 -3.62 67.22 -9.91
C HIS A 109 -2.45 66.75 -9.03
N LEU A 110 -1.34 67.49 -8.95
CA LEU A 110 -0.18 67.17 -8.12
C LEU A 110 -0.11 67.98 -6.82
N ASP A 111 -1.03 68.90 -6.56
CA ASP A 111 -1.05 69.65 -5.31
C ASP A 111 -1.12 68.69 -4.10
N ASP A 112 -0.50 69.11 -2.99
CA ASP A 112 -0.42 68.38 -1.71
C ASP A 112 0.26 67.01 -1.80
N THR A 113 1.06 66.78 -2.86
CA THR A 113 1.66 65.48 -3.15
C THR A 113 3.17 65.50 -2.94
N PHE A 114 3.68 64.58 -2.11
CA PHE A 114 5.07 64.49 -1.70
C PHE A 114 5.74 63.23 -2.26
N VAL A 115 6.96 63.39 -2.78
CA VAL A 115 7.81 62.32 -3.32
C VAL A 115 9.06 62.15 -2.45
N TYR A 116 9.57 60.93 -2.41
CA TYR A 116 10.76 60.57 -1.62
C TYR A 116 12.03 61.20 -2.21
N MET A 117 12.79 61.93 -1.40
CA MET A 117 13.98 62.68 -1.82
C MET A 117 15.12 62.55 -0.80
N THR A 118 15.94 61.52 -0.93
CA THR A 118 17.12 61.34 -0.08
C THR A 118 18.27 62.27 -0.46
N ASN A 119 19.01 62.74 0.54
CA ASN A 119 20.30 63.42 0.42
C ASN A 119 20.31 64.85 -0.16
N MET A 120 19.16 65.47 -0.40
CA MET A 120 19.09 66.88 -0.84
C MET A 120 18.60 67.86 0.24
N LEU A 121 17.71 67.44 1.14
CA LEU A 121 17.24 68.25 2.26
C LEU A 121 17.84 67.73 3.57
N SER A 122 18.58 68.59 4.28
CA SER A 122 19.26 68.24 5.54
C SER A 122 18.31 67.94 6.71
N ASP A 123 17.02 68.26 6.56
CA ASP A 123 15.97 68.04 7.55
C ASP A 123 15.22 66.70 7.37
N GLY A 124 15.61 65.88 6.38
CA GLY A 124 15.00 64.57 6.11
C GLY A 124 13.60 64.64 5.49
N SER A 125 13.18 65.82 5.02
CA SER A 125 11.87 66.03 4.41
C SER A 125 11.72 65.38 3.05
N ALA A 126 10.49 64.97 2.74
CA ALA A 126 10.07 64.68 1.38
C ALA A 126 9.85 65.97 0.59
N CYS A 127 9.89 65.87 -0.74
CA CYS A 127 9.72 66.97 -1.66
C CYS A 127 8.27 67.06 -2.12
N GLY A 128 7.57 68.17 -1.85
CA GLY A 128 6.15 68.33 -2.18
C GLY A 128 5.83 69.48 -3.11
N VAL A 129 4.76 69.32 -3.89
CA VAL A 129 4.15 70.39 -4.70
C VAL A 129 3.06 71.07 -3.86
N MET A 130 3.24 72.35 -3.54
CA MET A 130 2.34 73.10 -2.65
C MET A 130 2.11 74.51 -3.16
N ASN A 131 0.85 74.94 -3.31
CA ASN A 131 0.47 76.34 -3.53
C ASN A 131 1.29 77.06 -4.63
N GLY A 132 1.45 76.43 -5.80
CA GLY A 132 2.22 77.03 -6.90
C GLY A 132 3.74 77.07 -6.65
N ARG A 133 4.25 76.32 -5.68
CA ARG A 133 5.68 76.11 -5.45
C ARG A 133 6.04 74.64 -5.60
N TYR A 134 7.21 74.46 -6.19
CA TYR A 134 7.79 73.16 -6.42
C TYR A 134 8.88 72.85 -5.40
N CYS A 135 8.99 71.57 -5.07
CA CYS A 135 9.89 71.01 -4.07
C CYS A 135 9.95 71.78 -2.75
N THR A 136 8.80 71.92 -2.11
CA THR A 136 8.72 72.46 -0.75
C THR A 136 9.11 71.41 0.29
N SER A 137 9.86 71.81 1.32
CA SER A 137 10.23 70.93 2.44
C SER A 137 8.98 70.47 3.21
N GLY A 138 8.81 69.15 3.27
CA GLY A 138 7.77 68.45 4.04
C GLY A 138 7.82 68.64 5.56
N ALA A 139 8.89 69.19 6.14
CA ALA A 139 9.01 69.39 7.59
C ALA A 139 7.88 70.25 8.20
N ARG A 140 7.20 71.08 7.39
CA ARG A 140 6.11 71.96 7.85
C ARG A 140 4.72 71.48 7.47
N TYR A 141 4.60 70.33 6.82
CA TYR A 141 3.34 69.82 6.29
C TYR A 141 2.99 68.48 6.94
N TYR A 142 1.71 68.31 7.23
CA TYR A 142 1.17 67.16 7.94
C TYR A 142 -0.07 66.65 7.23
N ASN A 143 -0.26 65.32 7.24
CA ASN A 143 -1.45 64.65 6.74
C ASN A 143 -1.77 64.94 5.25
N MET A 144 -0.72 65.09 4.44
CA MET A 144 -0.82 65.29 2.99
C MET A 144 -0.75 63.94 2.25
N TYR A 145 -0.56 63.96 0.94
CA TYR A 145 -0.50 62.74 0.13
C TYR A 145 0.95 62.33 -0.17
N ALA A 146 1.27 61.06 0.10
CA ALA A 146 2.46 60.40 -0.42
C ALA A 146 2.20 59.97 -1.87
N LEU A 147 3.16 60.25 -2.77
CA LEU A 147 3.16 59.70 -4.11
C LEU A 147 3.65 58.26 -4.04
N CYS A 148 2.82 57.32 -4.46
CA CYS A 148 3.15 55.91 -4.49
C CYS A 148 2.90 55.36 -5.90
N ALA A 149 3.60 54.29 -6.28
CA ALA A 149 3.32 53.61 -7.53
C ALA A 149 3.46 52.09 -7.40
N VAL A 150 2.73 51.38 -8.26
CA VAL A 150 2.77 49.93 -8.37
C VAL A 150 3.04 49.54 -9.82
N ALA A 151 3.96 48.60 -10.03
CA ALA A 151 4.16 47.93 -11.30
C ALA A 151 3.69 46.48 -11.10
N THR A 152 2.51 46.21 -11.61
CA THR A 152 1.74 45.01 -11.26
C THR A 152 2.31 43.79 -11.98
N CYS A 153 2.48 43.80 -13.30
CA CYS A 153 3.11 42.69 -14.05
C CYS A 153 4.64 42.78 -14.23
N ALA A 154 5.27 43.95 -14.07
CA ALA A 154 6.73 44.06 -14.23
C ALA A 154 7.56 43.32 -13.16
N ARG A 155 6.89 42.85 -12.09
CA ARG A 155 7.48 42.03 -11.03
C ARG A 155 7.27 40.53 -11.24
N SER A 156 6.65 40.12 -12.36
CA SER A 156 6.28 38.74 -12.66
C SER A 156 5.59 38.04 -11.47
N PRO A 157 4.45 38.57 -10.98
CA PRO A 157 3.79 38.03 -9.79
C PRO A 157 3.20 36.64 -10.01
N CYS A 158 2.81 36.30 -11.25
CA CYS A 158 2.27 34.97 -11.57
C CYS A 158 3.42 33.95 -11.66
N ALA A 159 3.41 32.94 -10.80
CA ALA A 159 4.42 31.89 -10.79
C ALA A 159 4.28 30.96 -12.01
N HIS A 160 3.06 30.46 -12.23
CA HIS A 160 2.71 29.56 -13.34
C HIS A 160 1.51 30.09 -14.13
N GLY A 161 1.69 31.25 -14.79
CA GLY A 161 0.61 31.91 -15.50
C GLY A 161 1.02 33.14 -16.28
N THR A 162 0.06 33.68 -17.03
CA THR A 162 0.22 34.95 -17.75
C THR A 162 -0.39 36.10 -16.96
N CYS A 163 0.39 37.16 -16.77
CA CYS A 163 -0.03 38.35 -16.03
C CYS A 163 -0.66 39.39 -16.95
N THR A 164 -1.80 39.94 -16.54
CA THR A 164 -2.43 41.11 -17.17
C THR A 164 -2.58 42.25 -16.16
N ASP A 165 -2.13 43.45 -16.53
CA ASP A 165 -2.25 44.64 -15.68
C ASP A 165 -3.72 45.09 -15.60
N ASP A 166 -4.19 45.35 -14.37
CA ASP A 166 -5.50 45.91 -14.05
C ASP A 166 -5.35 47.25 -13.31
N VAL A 167 -6.45 48.00 -13.18
CA VAL A 167 -6.42 49.27 -12.44
C VAL A 167 -6.14 49.00 -10.95
N ALA A 168 -4.93 49.35 -10.51
CA ALA A 168 -4.43 49.15 -9.14
C ALA A 168 -4.23 47.67 -8.74
N SER A 169 -4.23 46.75 -9.69
CA SER A 169 -4.13 45.30 -9.45
C SER A 169 -3.48 44.60 -10.65
N TYR A 170 -3.19 43.31 -10.53
CA TYR A 170 -3.02 42.42 -11.69
C TYR A 170 -4.06 41.31 -11.62
N THR A 171 -4.23 40.63 -12.75
CA THR A 171 -4.91 39.34 -12.82
C THR A 171 -3.93 38.34 -13.44
N CYS A 172 -3.81 37.16 -12.81
CA CYS A 172 -3.09 36.04 -13.37
C CYS A 172 -4.07 35.09 -14.06
N THR A 173 -3.78 34.74 -15.31
CA THR A 173 -4.41 33.60 -15.99
C THR A 173 -3.49 32.40 -15.82
N CYS A 174 -3.87 31.49 -14.92
CA CYS A 174 -3.04 30.33 -14.57
C CYS A 174 -2.91 29.33 -15.72
N GLU A 175 -1.74 28.72 -15.82
CA GLU A 175 -1.51 27.54 -16.64
C GLU A 175 -2.36 26.37 -16.10
N SER A 176 -2.65 25.38 -16.95
CA SER A 176 -3.36 24.18 -16.52
C SER A 176 -2.66 23.52 -15.33
N GLY A 177 -3.43 23.08 -14.33
CA GLY A 177 -2.90 22.47 -13.10
C GLY A 177 -2.59 23.45 -11.97
N TRP A 178 -2.66 24.77 -12.20
CA TRP A 178 -2.37 25.76 -11.18
C TRP A 178 -3.60 26.59 -10.79
N THR A 179 -3.65 27.00 -9.54
CA THR A 179 -4.70 27.84 -8.95
C THR A 179 -4.09 28.87 -7.98
N GLY A 180 -4.95 29.69 -7.40
CA GLY A 180 -4.55 30.81 -6.55
C GLY A 180 -4.47 32.14 -7.31
N HIS A 181 -4.40 33.24 -6.58
CA HIS A 181 -4.31 34.59 -7.17
C HIS A 181 -3.02 34.77 -7.97
N ASP A 182 -1.93 34.13 -7.51
CA ASP A 182 -0.59 34.23 -8.08
C ASP A 182 -0.19 32.98 -8.87
N CYS A 183 -1.14 32.05 -9.09
CA CYS A 183 -0.89 30.76 -9.74
C CYS A 183 0.25 29.98 -9.08
N ASP A 184 0.30 30.02 -7.74
CA ASP A 184 1.34 29.46 -6.90
C ASP A 184 0.92 28.17 -6.18
N GLN A 185 -0.31 27.72 -6.40
CA GLN A 185 -0.88 26.53 -5.79
C GLN A 185 -1.10 25.47 -6.86
N ASN A 186 -0.50 24.29 -6.70
CA ASN A 186 -0.86 23.14 -7.52
C ASN A 186 -2.30 22.72 -7.18
N ILE A 187 -3.09 22.41 -8.20
CA ILE A 187 -4.40 21.80 -8.02
C ILE A 187 -4.16 20.37 -7.58
N ASP A 188 -4.76 19.97 -6.45
CA ASP A 188 -4.70 18.59 -5.97
C ASP A 188 -5.60 17.70 -6.84
N ASP A 189 -5.00 17.08 -7.85
CA ASP A 189 -5.66 16.17 -8.78
C ASP A 189 -6.08 14.84 -8.11
N CYS A 190 -5.56 14.57 -6.90
CA CYS A 190 -5.93 13.42 -6.08
C CYS A 190 -7.15 13.68 -5.17
N ALA A 191 -7.63 14.92 -5.05
CA ALA A 191 -8.73 15.28 -4.14
C ALA A 191 -10.04 14.52 -4.42
N SER A 192 -10.28 14.10 -5.67
CA SER A 192 -11.45 13.28 -6.04
C SER A 192 -11.27 11.78 -5.81
N SER A 193 -10.12 11.34 -5.29
CA SER A 193 -9.76 9.93 -5.14
C SER A 193 -9.91 9.12 -6.45
N PRO A 194 -9.18 9.49 -7.52
CA PRO A 194 -9.34 8.86 -8.83
C PRO A 194 -8.90 7.39 -8.88
N CYS A 195 -7.89 7.00 -8.10
CA CYS A 195 -7.39 5.62 -8.07
C CYS A 195 -8.35 4.70 -7.29
N THR A 196 -8.92 3.69 -7.96
CA THR A 196 -9.90 2.76 -7.38
C THR A 196 -9.23 1.74 -6.45
N HIS A 197 -8.17 1.09 -6.92
CA HIS A 197 -7.37 0.10 -6.19
C HIS A 197 -5.88 0.50 -6.20
N GLY A 198 -5.55 1.66 -5.64
CA GLY A 198 -4.19 2.16 -5.66
C GLY A 198 -3.97 3.44 -4.85
N THR A 199 -2.72 3.88 -4.81
CA THR A 199 -2.34 5.16 -4.17
C THR A 199 -2.15 6.24 -5.23
N CYS A 200 -2.80 7.37 -5.04
CA CYS A 200 -2.69 8.54 -5.93
C CYS A 200 -1.48 9.39 -5.58
N THR A 201 -0.73 9.81 -6.60
CA THR A 201 0.32 10.82 -6.51
C THR A 201 -0.09 12.02 -7.34
N ASP A 202 -0.13 13.19 -6.70
CA ASP A 202 -0.45 14.46 -7.34
C ASP A 202 0.72 14.92 -8.22
N ASP A 203 0.43 15.22 -9.49
CA ASP A 203 1.37 15.77 -10.46
C ASP A 203 0.88 17.17 -10.91
N ILE A 204 1.53 17.77 -11.91
CA ILE A 204 1.06 19.06 -12.46
C ILE A 204 0.03 18.79 -13.55
N ALA A 205 -1.21 19.22 -13.32
CA ALA A 205 -2.35 19.08 -14.24
C ALA A 205 -2.71 17.62 -14.57
N SER A 206 -2.34 16.70 -13.69
CA SER A 206 -2.48 15.26 -13.85
C SER A 206 -2.25 14.59 -12.49
N PHE A 207 -2.59 13.31 -12.42
CA PHE A 207 -2.20 12.44 -11.32
C PHE A 207 -1.58 11.17 -11.87
N THR A 208 -0.86 10.44 -11.02
CA THR A 208 -0.36 9.09 -11.30
C THR A 208 -0.82 8.12 -10.22
N CYS A 209 -1.47 7.03 -10.63
CA CYS A 209 -1.87 5.95 -9.72
C CYS A 209 -0.80 4.86 -9.63
N SER A 210 -0.40 4.52 -8.41
CA SER A 210 0.36 3.31 -8.11
C SER A 210 -0.62 2.21 -7.70
N CYS A 211 -0.91 1.28 -8.62
CA CYS A 211 -1.88 0.21 -8.40
C CYS A 211 -1.42 -0.81 -7.37
N GLU A 212 -2.37 -1.34 -6.61
CA GLU A 212 -2.19 -2.54 -5.78
C GLU A 212 -1.88 -3.75 -6.66
N ASN A 213 -1.26 -4.79 -6.08
CA ASN A 213 -1.00 -6.03 -6.82
C ASN A 213 -2.33 -6.63 -7.33
N GLY A 214 -2.33 -7.16 -8.56
CA GLY A 214 -3.53 -7.67 -9.22
C GLY A 214 -4.33 -6.62 -10.00
N TRP A 215 -4.00 -5.33 -9.95
CA TRP A 215 -4.75 -4.27 -10.65
C TRP A 215 -3.91 -3.52 -11.69
N THR A 216 -4.57 -3.05 -12.75
CA THR A 216 -4.00 -2.25 -13.85
C THR A 216 -5.02 -1.22 -14.34
N GLY A 217 -4.64 -0.42 -15.35
CA GLY A 217 -5.42 0.71 -15.84
C GLY A 217 -4.86 2.06 -15.37
N LEU A 218 -5.43 3.15 -15.88
CA LEU A 218 -5.00 4.51 -15.50
C LEU A 218 -5.43 4.82 -14.06
N ASP A 219 -6.61 4.32 -13.69
CA ASP A 219 -7.27 4.56 -12.41
C ASP A 219 -7.25 3.29 -11.54
N CYS A 220 -6.42 2.30 -11.89
CA CYS A 220 -6.35 0.98 -11.26
C CYS A 220 -7.72 0.28 -11.18
N GLU A 221 -8.50 0.40 -12.25
CA GLU A 221 -9.88 -0.06 -12.36
C GLU A 221 -10.03 -1.44 -13.02
N ILE A 222 -8.94 -1.97 -13.58
CA ILE A 222 -8.93 -3.20 -14.35
C ILE A 222 -8.23 -4.29 -13.53
N ASP A 223 -8.96 -5.35 -13.22
CA ASP A 223 -8.40 -6.57 -12.62
C ASP A 223 -7.52 -7.29 -13.65
N ILE A 224 -6.35 -7.76 -13.23
CA ILE A 224 -5.40 -8.46 -14.10
C ILE A 224 -5.89 -9.90 -14.27
N ASP A 225 -6.21 -10.29 -15.50
CA ASP A 225 -6.59 -11.68 -15.81
C ASP A 225 -5.35 -12.60 -15.75
N GLU A 226 -5.11 -13.23 -14.59
CA GLU A 226 -4.03 -14.21 -14.42
C GLU A 226 -4.27 -15.50 -15.21
N CYS A 227 -5.54 -15.76 -15.57
CA CYS A 227 -5.94 -16.87 -16.42
C CYS A 227 -5.58 -16.69 -17.90
N ALA A 228 -5.28 -15.46 -18.37
CA ALA A 228 -4.88 -15.18 -19.75
C ALA A 228 -3.64 -15.97 -20.22
N SER A 229 -2.78 -16.35 -19.27
CA SER A 229 -1.59 -17.18 -19.50
C SER A 229 -1.89 -18.68 -19.68
N ASN A 230 -3.16 -19.10 -19.50
CA ASN A 230 -3.62 -20.49 -19.45
C ASN A 230 -2.81 -21.36 -18.48
N PRO A 231 -2.77 -21.01 -17.17
CA PRO A 231 -1.94 -21.72 -16.21
C PRO A 231 -2.44 -23.12 -15.85
N CYS A 232 -3.73 -23.41 -16.04
CA CYS A 232 -4.33 -24.70 -15.76
C CYS A 232 -4.09 -25.70 -16.90
N LEU A 233 -3.42 -26.80 -16.59
CA LEU A 233 -3.04 -27.85 -17.52
C LEU A 233 -4.14 -28.91 -17.66
N LEU A 234 -3.96 -29.83 -18.61
CA LEU A 234 -4.78 -31.04 -18.80
C LEU A 234 -6.31 -30.78 -18.92
N GLY A 235 -6.70 -29.60 -19.39
CA GLY A 235 -8.12 -29.24 -19.53
C GLY A 235 -8.76 -28.70 -18.25
N GLY A 236 -7.95 -28.26 -17.26
CA GLY A 236 -8.41 -27.53 -16.09
C GLY A 236 -9.13 -26.22 -16.44
N THR A 237 -10.19 -25.92 -15.69
CA THR A 237 -10.89 -24.62 -15.79
C THR A 237 -10.20 -23.63 -14.88
N CYS A 238 -9.68 -22.54 -15.43
CA CYS A 238 -9.07 -21.46 -14.67
C CYS A 238 -10.13 -20.52 -14.11
N LEU A 239 -10.00 -20.17 -12.83
CA LEU A 239 -10.78 -19.15 -12.16
C LEU A 239 -9.84 -18.03 -11.72
N ASP A 240 -10.12 -16.84 -12.21
CA ASP A 240 -9.40 -15.60 -11.94
C ASP A 240 -9.77 -15.05 -10.55
N HIS A 241 -8.79 -14.49 -9.85
CA HIS A 241 -8.94 -13.82 -8.56
C HIS A 241 -8.01 -12.61 -8.50
N VAL A 242 -8.19 -11.71 -7.53
CA VAL A 242 -7.27 -10.59 -7.36
C VAL A 242 -5.88 -11.11 -6.94
N ASP A 243 -4.85 -10.76 -7.72
CA ASP A 243 -3.43 -11.14 -7.51
C ASP A 243 -3.20 -12.66 -7.53
N GLY A 244 -4.00 -13.41 -8.31
CA GLY A 244 -3.79 -14.84 -8.44
C GLY A 244 -4.93 -15.62 -9.09
N TYR A 245 -4.72 -16.92 -9.28
CA TYR A 245 -5.70 -17.79 -9.90
C TYR A 245 -5.86 -19.10 -9.14
N SER A 246 -6.96 -19.81 -9.44
CA SER A 246 -7.16 -21.19 -9.00
C SER A 246 -7.62 -22.07 -10.16
N CYS A 247 -7.20 -23.33 -10.16
CA CYS A 247 -7.62 -24.29 -11.18
C CYS A 247 -8.65 -25.27 -10.62
N VAL A 248 -9.75 -25.43 -11.33
CA VAL A 248 -10.68 -26.55 -11.13
C VAL A 248 -10.23 -27.69 -12.04
N CYS A 249 -9.67 -28.72 -11.42
CA CYS A 249 -9.11 -29.86 -12.13
C CYS A 249 -10.19 -30.89 -12.52
N PRO A 250 -10.11 -31.49 -13.73
CA PRO A 250 -10.90 -32.64 -14.13
C PRO A 250 -10.74 -33.83 -13.16
N GLU A 251 -11.73 -34.75 -13.14
CA GLU A 251 -11.81 -35.87 -12.18
C GLU A 251 -10.52 -36.68 -12.02
N ASP A 252 -9.73 -36.80 -13.10
CA ASP A 252 -8.48 -37.58 -13.13
C ASP A 252 -7.21 -36.73 -13.00
N SER A 253 -7.29 -35.51 -12.46
CA SER A 253 -6.13 -34.63 -12.29
C SER A 253 -6.13 -33.84 -10.98
N THR A 254 -4.94 -33.57 -10.46
CA THR A 254 -4.67 -32.85 -9.22
C THR A 254 -3.42 -31.98 -9.36
N GLY A 255 -3.13 -31.18 -8.33
CA GLY A 255 -2.05 -30.20 -8.33
C GLY A 255 -2.58 -28.78 -8.42
N LYS A 256 -1.72 -27.78 -8.16
CA LYS A 256 -2.12 -26.37 -8.17
C LYS A 256 -2.61 -25.94 -9.55
N ASN A 257 -2.00 -26.52 -10.58
CA ASN A 257 -2.20 -26.19 -11.99
C ASN A 257 -2.73 -27.40 -12.77
N CYS A 258 -3.30 -28.40 -12.10
CA CYS A 258 -3.74 -29.67 -12.71
C CYS A 258 -2.63 -30.39 -13.49
N GLU A 259 -1.40 -30.26 -13.01
CA GLU A 259 -0.19 -30.84 -13.64
C GLU A 259 -0.04 -32.34 -13.40
N THR A 260 -0.74 -32.88 -12.40
CA THR A 260 -0.65 -34.28 -11.99
C THR A 260 -1.90 -35.02 -12.44
N VAL A 261 -1.73 -36.16 -13.12
CA VAL A 261 -2.85 -37.07 -13.41
C VAL A 261 -3.07 -37.95 -12.18
N SER A 262 -4.23 -37.84 -11.55
CA SER A 262 -4.70 -38.78 -10.55
C SER A 262 -5.17 -40.03 -11.28
N PHE A 263 -4.25 -40.93 -11.61
CA PHE A 263 -4.64 -42.22 -12.15
C PHE A 263 -5.36 -43.02 -11.06
N ALA A 264 -6.69 -43.02 -11.11
CA ALA A 264 -7.52 -43.89 -10.33
C ALA A 264 -7.23 -45.34 -10.71
N GLY A 265 -6.50 -46.05 -9.84
CA GLY A 265 -6.68 -47.51 -9.75
C GLY A 265 -5.46 -48.33 -9.38
N ASP A 266 -4.24 -47.90 -9.66
CA ASP A 266 -3.08 -48.81 -9.62
C ASP A 266 -1.79 -48.16 -9.11
N CYS A 267 -1.16 -48.74 -8.09
CA CYS A 267 0.16 -48.35 -7.60
C CYS A 267 1.29 -48.92 -8.43
N TYR A 268 2.37 -48.17 -8.61
CA TYR A 268 3.57 -48.64 -9.31
C TYR A 268 4.83 -48.60 -8.44
N GLN A 269 5.47 -49.75 -8.25
CA GLN A 269 6.78 -49.86 -7.59
C GLN A 269 7.87 -50.08 -8.63
N PHE A 270 8.93 -49.29 -8.53
CA PHE A 270 10.12 -49.34 -9.37
C PHE A 270 11.26 -50.05 -8.64
N SER A 271 11.95 -50.97 -9.32
CA SER A 271 13.14 -51.61 -8.74
C SER A 271 14.16 -51.97 -9.81
N ASN A 272 15.43 -51.88 -9.43
CA ASN A 272 16.61 -52.14 -10.26
C ASN A 272 17.33 -53.45 -9.87
N SER A 273 16.72 -54.27 -9.01
CA SER A 273 17.43 -55.34 -8.31
C SER A 273 17.28 -56.75 -8.92
N ALA A 274 16.55 -56.90 -10.04
CA ALA A 274 16.28 -58.21 -10.61
C ALA A 274 17.32 -58.61 -11.65
N ALA A 275 17.90 -59.80 -11.49
CA ALA A 275 18.85 -60.35 -12.45
C ALA A 275 18.18 -60.78 -13.77
N ASN A 276 16.92 -61.21 -13.73
CA ASN A 276 16.15 -61.66 -14.89
C ASN A 276 14.64 -61.48 -14.67
N HIS A 277 13.86 -61.71 -15.74
CA HIS A 277 12.39 -61.63 -15.75
C HIS A 277 11.71 -62.45 -14.64
N ARG A 278 12.21 -63.66 -14.37
CA ARG A 278 11.63 -64.56 -13.36
C ARG A 278 11.81 -64.00 -11.95
N ASP A 279 12.96 -63.39 -11.68
CA ASP A 279 13.25 -62.76 -10.40
C ASP A 279 12.45 -61.47 -10.21
N ALA A 280 12.27 -60.67 -11.27
CA ALA A 280 11.40 -59.50 -11.27
C ALA A 280 9.94 -59.87 -10.99
N THR A 281 9.42 -60.90 -11.67
CA THR A 281 8.07 -61.43 -11.44
C THR A 281 7.89 -61.88 -10.00
N ARG A 282 8.85 -62.65 -9.46
CA ARG A 282 8.81 -63.12 -8.07
C ARG A 282 8.85 -61.96 -7.07
N ALA A 283 9.65 -60.93 -7.33
CA ALA A 283 9.75 -59.74 -6.49
C ALA A 283 8.44 -58.95 -6.50
N CYS A 284 7.81 -58.74 -7.65
CA CYS A 284 6.48 -58.11 -7.72
C CYS A 284 5.40 -58.92 -6.99
N SER A 285 5.38 -60.24 -7.18
CA SER A 285 4.43 -61.13 -6.49
C SER A 285 4.61 -61.13 -4.97
N ALA A 286 5.84 -60.97 -4.46
CA ALA A 286 6.12 -60.94 -3.02
C ALA A 286 5.44 -59.75 -2.29
N ASN A 287 5.19 -58.64 -3.00
CA ASN A 287 4.50 -57.46 -2.49
C ASN A 287 3.00 -57.45 -2.87
N ASN A 288 2.42 -58.63 -3.14
CA ASN A 288 1.03 -58.78 -3.59
C ASN A 288 0.74 -58.01 -4.89
N GLY A 289 1.77 -57.75 -5.70
CA GLY A 289 1.67 -57.08 -6.98
C GLY A 289 1.86 -58.03 -8.16
N ARG A 290 1.84 -57.46 -9.36
CA ARG A 290 2.17 -58.14 -10.62
C ARG A 290 3.02 -57.21 -11.47
N MET A 291 3.71 -57.74 -12.47
CA MET A 291 4.37 -56.84 -13.43
C MET A 291 3.33 -56.11 -14.28
N VAL A 292 3.63 -54.86 -14.63
CA VAL A 292 2.72 -54.03 -15.43
C VAL A 292 2.72 -54.49 -16.88
N ASP A 293 1.52 -54.71 -17.44
CA ASP A 293 1.31 -54.89 -18.89
C ASP A 293 0.97 -53.54 -19.51
N VAL A 294 1.95 -52.86 -20.11
CA VAL A 294 1.81 -51.47 -20.52
C VAL A 294 1.28 -51.39 -21.96
N LYS A 295 0.00 -51.72 -22.12
CA LYS A 295 -0.70 -51.70 -23.42
C LYS A 295 -1.31 -50.35 -23.79
N ASP A 296 -1.65 -49.55 -22.78
CA ASP A 296 -2.33 -48.27 -22.94
C ASP A 296 -1.35 -47.12 -23.17
N GLN A 297 -1.65 -46.26 -24.14
CA GLN A 297 -0.76 -45.16 -24.55
C GLN A 297 -0.66 -44.07 -23.48
N GLN A 298 -1.72 -43.83 -22.70
CA GLN A 298 -1.69 -42.86 -21.59
C GLN A 298 -0.87 -43.40 -20.42
N GLN A 299 -0.97 -44.70 -20.12
CA GLN A 299 -0.16 -45.39 -19.11
C GLN A 299 1.34 -45.40 -19.50
N GLN A 300 1.67 -45.57 -20.78
CA GLN A 300 3.03 -45.44 -21.30
C GLN A 300 3.59 -44.03 -21.08
N GLN A 301 2.82 -43.01 -21.44
CA GLN A 301 3.23 -41.60 -21.29
C GLN A 301 3.38 -41.20 -19.81
N PHE A 302 2.51 -41.70 -18.95
CA PHE A 302 2.59 -41.49 -17.51
C PHE A 302 3.85 -42.11 -16.89
N LEU A 303 4.13 -43.38 -17.20
CA LEU A 303 5.33 -44.07 -16.73
C LEU A 303 6.58 -43.36 -17.24
N ALA A 304 6.63 -42.99 -18.51
CA ALA A 304 7.69 -42.20 -19.12
C ALA A 304 8.00 -40.90 -18.36
N ASN A 305 6.98 -40.08 -18.11
CA ASN A 305 7.14 -38.78 -17.46
C ASN A 305 7.52 -38.91 -15.97
N THR A 306 7.01 -39.93 -15.27
CA THR A 306 7.22 -40.11 -13.82
C THR A 306 8.58 -40.73 -13.50
N ILE A 307 9.01 -41.71 -14.30
CA ILE A 307 10.23 -42.49 -14.05
C ILE A 307 11.49 -41.63 -14.14
N GLY A 308 11.59 -40.78 -15.16
CA GLY A 308 12.76 -39.93 -15.39
C GLY A 308 12.99 -38.92 -14.26
N VAL A 309 11.90 -38.39 -13.70
CA VAL A 309 11.93 -37.40 -12.60
C VAL A 309 12.24 -38.05 -11.25
N THR A 310 11.76 -39.28 -11.01
CA THR A 310 11.82 -39.90 -9.66
C THR A 310 13.09 -40.72 -9.41
N THR A 311 13.67 -41.33 -10.45
CA THR A 311 14.71 -42.35 -10.29
C THR A 311 16.09 -41.94 -10.77
N GLY A 312 16.18 -40.91 -11.62
CA GLY A 312 17.45 -40.46 -12.22
C GLY A 312 18.10 -41.46 -13.19
N VAL A 313 17.43 -42.56 -13.54
CA VAL A 313 17.94 -43.58 -14.47
C VAL A 313 17.14 -43.55 -15.76
N SER A 314 17.82 -43.35 -16.89
CA SER A 314 17.27 -43.53 -18.24
C SER A 314 17.39 -45.01 -18.62
N ASN A 315 16.25 -45.69 -18.85
CA ASN A 315 16.03 -47.06 -19.38
C ASN A 315 15.23 -47.95 -18.40
N TRP A 316 13.96 -48.22 -18.75
CA TRP A 316 13.05 -49.04 -17.94
C TRP A 316 12.32 -50.07 -18.79
N LEU A 317 12.18 -51.29 -18.26
CA LEU A 317 11.51 -52.40 -18.94
C LEU A 317 10.05 -52.51 -18.49
N ALA A 318 9.15 -52.49 -19.46
CA ALA A 318 7.74 -52.83 -19.31
C ALA A 318 7.42 -54.06 -20.17
N MET A 319 6.54 -54.95 -19.72
CA MET A 319 6.14 -56.08 -20.56
C MET A 319 4.94 -55.71 -21.43
N LYS A 320 4.93 -56.27 -22.65
CA LYS A 320 3.71 -56.45 -23.43
C LYS A 320 3.46 -57.95 -23.55
N THR A 321 2.28 -58.42 -23.13
CA THR A 321 1.80 -59.72 -23.61
C THR A 321 1.32 -59.54 -25.06
N ALA A 322 2.07 -60.08 -26.02
CA ALA A 322 1.76 -59.93 -27.45
C ALA A 322 1.23 -61.24 -28.05
N SER A 323 0.22 -61.12 -28.91
CA SER A 323 -0.04 -62.05 -30.01
C SER A 323 -0.66 -61.32 -31.23
N PRO A 324 -0.40 -61.80 -32.47
CA PRO A 324 -0.08 -61.03 -33.70
C PRO A 324 -1.27 -60.36 -34.45
N PRO A 325 -1.04 -59.50 -35.49
CA PRO A 325 0.04 -59.62 -36.50
C PRO A 325 1.31 -58.81 -36.22
N VAL A 326 2.44 -59.45 -36.51
CA VAL A 326 3.80 -58.89 -36.54
C VAL A 326 4.05 -58.34 -37.94
N LEU A 327 4.76 -57.22 -38.03
CA LEU A 327 5.26 -56.64 -39.28
C LEU A 327 6.76 -56.91 -39.39
N TYR A 328 7.26 -57.24 -40.59
CA TYR A 328 8.71 -57.23 -40.84
C TYR A 328 9.23 -55.79 -40.92
N SER A 329 10.54 -55.58 -40.71
CA SER A 329 11.20 -54.27 -40.85
C SER A 329 11.14 -53.68 -42.27
N ASP A 330 10.71 -54.47 -43.24
CA ASP A 330 10.44 -54.06 -44.62
C ASP A 330 8.97 -53.63 -44.86
N GLY A 331 8.14 -53.65 -43.81
CA GLY A 331 6.75 -53.21 -43.85
C GLY A 331 5.72 -54.25 -44.31
N SER A 332 6.07 -55.52 -44.49
CA SER A 332 5.11 -56.56 -44.88
C SER A 332 4.30 -57.15 -43.69
N PRO A 333 2.96 -57.34 -43.82
CA PRO A 333 2.12 -57.88 -42.74
C PRO A 333 2.03 -59.41 -42.74
N VAL A 334 2.04 -60.02 -41.55
CA VAL A 334 1.63 -61.41 -41.34
C VAL A 334 0.09 -61.49 -41.30
N LEU A 335 -0.56 -62.16 -42.26
CA LEU A 335 -2.01 -62.14 -42.40
C LEU A 335 -2.72 -63.39 -41.84
N GLY A 336 -3.52 -63.20 -40.77
CA GLY A 336 -4.56 -64.14 -40.30
C GLY A 336 -4.94 -63.98 -38.80
N PRO A 337 -6.23 -64.01 -38.39
CA PRO A 337 -6.65 -63.81 -37.01
C PRO A 337 -6.55 -65.10 -36.18
N LEU A 338 -5.92 -65.05 -35.00
CA LEU A 338 -5.83 -66.21 -34.09
C LEU A 338 -6.97 -66.17 -33.06
N HIS A 339 -7.86 -67.17 -33.15
CA HIS A 339 -8.77 -67.58 -32.07
C HIS A 339 -8.03 -68.56 -31.14
N TRP A 340 -8.05 -68.33 -29.83
CA TRP A 340 -7.37 -69.22 -28.87
C TRP A 340 -8.33 -70.24 -28.26
N SER A 341 -8.03 -71.51 -28.48
CA SER A 341 -8.61 -72.66 -27.78
C SER A 341 -7.83 -72.93 -26.49
N VAL A 342 -8.57 -73.34 -25.47
CA VAL A 342 -8.07 -73.89 -24.20
C VAL A 342 -7.30 -75.18 -24.51
N ASP A 343 -6.00 -75.23 -24.22
CA ASP A 343 -5.19 -76.41 -23.79
C ASP A 343 -3.70 -76.33 -24.23
N GLU A 344 -2.81 -76.17 -23.23
CA GLU A 344 -1.33 -76.38 -23.19
C GLU A 344 -0.35 -75.44 -23.97
N PRO A 345 0.98 -75.50 -23.76
CA PRO A 345 1.74 -75.01 -22.60
C PRO A 345 2.85 -73.98 -22.98
N SER A 346 3.39 -73.27 -21.98
CA SER A 346 4.38 -72.18 -22.08
C SER A 346 5.73 -72.54 -22.75
N SER A 347 6.23 -71.70 -23.68
CA SER A 347 7.61 -71.71 -24.24
C SER A 347 7.93 -70.38 -25.00
N PRO A 348 9.20 -69.98 -25.28
CA PRO A 348 10.08 -69.18 -24.43
C PRO A 348 10.63 -67.95 -25.19
N LEU A 349 9.78 -67.04 -25.63
CA LEU A 349 10.18 -65.76 -26.27
C LEU A 349 9.28 -64.62 -25.77
N ASP A 350 9.45 -64.28 -24.50
CA ASP A 350 8.82 -63.08 -23.92
C ASP A 350 9.51 -61.84 -24.51
N LEU A 351 8.77 -61.05 -25.29
CA LEU A 351 9.24 -59.79 -25.85
C LEU A 351 9.08 -58.69 -24.79
N CYS A 352 10.19 -58.12 -24.31
CA CYS A 352 10.17 -56.97 -23.41
C CYS A 352 10.05 -55.66 -24.21
N VAL A 353 9.47 -54.61 -23.63
CA VAL A 353 9.42 -53.26 -24.19
C VAL A 353 10.35 -52.36 -23.38
N LEU A 354 11.35 -51.79 -24.04
CA LEU A 354 12.22 -50.77 -23.48
C LEU A 354 11.57 -49.40 -23.67
N LEU A 355 11.42 -48.66 -22.57
CA LEU A 355 11.07 -47.24 -22.56
C LEU A 355 12.35 -46.44 -22.31
N ASP A 356 12.74 -45.64 -23.29
CA ASP A 356 14.00 -44.88 -23.31
C ASP A 356 13.73 -43.37 -23.28
N SER A 357 14.13 -42.71 -22.19
CA SER A 357 13.94 -41.27 -22.00
C SER A 357 14.77 -40.41 -22.96
N SER A 358 15.80 -40.98 -23.59
CA SER A 358 16.63 -40.28 -24.58
C SER A 358 16.02 -40.23 -25.98
N ASP A 359 14.96 -41.01 -26.23
CA ASP A 359 14.26 -41.11 -27.51
C ASP A 359 12.74 -40.85 -27.35
N SER A 360 12.40 -39.79 -26.63
CA SER A 360 11.01 -39.37 -26.38
C SER A 360 10.11 -40.48 -25.83
N TYR A 361 10.71 -41.45 -25.11
CA TYR A 361 10.03 -42.61 -24.52
C TYR A 361 9.35 -43.55 -25.52
N ASN A 362 9.84 -43.60 -26.77
CA ASN A 362 9.36 -44.54 -27.76
C ASN A 362 9.58 -45.99 -27.31
N ALA A 363 8.50 -46.77 -27.28
CA ALA A 363 8.50 -48.19 -26.95
C ALA A 363 9.26 -49.01 -28.00
N LYS A 364 10.39 -49.62 -27.63
CA LYS A 364 11.18 -50.50 -28.51
C LYS A 364 11.13 -51.94 -28.02
N THR A 365 10.95 -52.89 -28.94
CA THR A 365 11.02 -54.32 -28.61
C THR A 365 12.46 -54.69 -28.27
N ALA A 366 12.67 -55.34 -27.13
CA ALA A 366 13.96 -55.76 -26.64
C ALA A 366 13.92 -57.23 -26.15
N PHE A 367 15.07 -57.89 -26.26
CA PHE A 367 15.27 -59.19 -25.61
C PHE A 367 15.44 -58.97 -24.11
N CYS A 368 14.76 -59.75 -23.29
CA CYS A 368 14.90 -59.69 -21.83
C CYS A 368 16.27 -60.29 -21.42
N THR A 369 17.36 -59.52 -21.56
CA THR A 369 18.72 -59.93 -21.13
C THR A 369 18.95 -59.66 -19.64
N GLU A 370 20.04 -60.17 -19.07
CA GLU A 370 20.25 -60.12 -17.60
C GLU A 370 20.59 -58.69 -17.11
N GLN A 371 19.90 -58.26 -16.05
CA GLN A 371 19.86 -56.94 -15.36
C GLN A 371 19.06 -55.82 -16.05
N HIS A 372 17.81 -55.62 -15.60
CA HIS A 372 16.96 -54.49 -15.99
C HIS A 372 16.15 -53.93 -14.82
N ASN A 373 15.76 -52.66 -14.96
CA ASN A 373 14.80 -52.01 -14.08
C ASN A 373 13.37 -52.45 -14.46
N TYR A 374 12.55 -52.79 -13.47
CA TYR A 374 11.19 -53.29 -13.66
C TYR A 374 10.15 -52.46 -12.91
N VAL A 375 8.91 -52.50 -13.41
CA VAL A 375 7.74 -51.84 -12.82
C VAL A 375 6.75 -52.91 -12.33
N CYS A 376 6.41 -52.86 -11.05
CA CYS A 376 5.36 -53.67 -10.44
C CYS A 376 4.09 -52.86 -10.23
N GLN A 377 2.95 -53.34 -10.69
CA GLN A 377 1.64 -52.90 -10.24
C GLN A 377 1.32 -53.53 -8.87
N SER A 378 1.11 -52.75 -7.81
CA SER A 378 0.58 -53.31 -6.55
C SER A 378 -0.91 -53.57 -6.67
N ALA A 379 -1.41 -54.65 -6.06
CA ALA A 379 -2.85 -54.88 -5.93
C ALA A 379 -3.49 -54.05 -4.81
N LEU A 380 -2.67 -53.40 -3.97
CA LEU A 380 -3.16 -52.43 -2.98
C LEU A 380 -3.46 -51.11 -3.70
N LYS A 381 -4.62 -50.52 -3.42
CA LYS A 381 -5.09 -49.22 -3.94
C LYS A 381 -5.14 -48.18 -2.81
N PRO A 382 -4.04 -47.47 -2.52
CA PRO A 382 -3.84 -46.69 -1.30
C PRO A 382 -4.62 -45.41 -1.20
N CYS A 383 -4.89 -44.81 -2.35
CA CYS A 383 -5.53 -43.51 -2.45
C CYS A 383 -6.92 -43.66 -3.10
N GLU A 384 -7.67 -44.70 -2.71
CA GLU A 384 -9.12 -44.69 -2.93
C GLU A 384 -9.78 -43.68 -1.97
N PRO A 385 -10.99 -43.17 -2.30
CA PRO A 385 -11.72 -42.27 -1.40
C PRO A 385 -11.91 -42.91 -0.01
N ASN A 386 -11.63 -42.15 1.06
CA ASN A 386 -11.81 -42.51 2.48
C ASN A 386 -10.77 -43.46 3.11
N VAL A 387 -9.60 -43.65 2.49
CA VAL A 387 -8.54 -44.47 3.09
C VAL A 387 -7.75 -43.71 4.17
N CYS A 388 -7.40 -42.44 3.92
CA CYS A 388 -6.82 -41.55 4.93
C CYS A 388 -7.94 -40.87 5.71
N GLN A 389 -8.04 -41.15 7.00
CA GLN A 389 -9.04 -40.57 7.90
C GLN A 389 -8.61 -39.17 8.35
N ASN A 390 -9.55 -38.42 8.95
CA ASN A 390 -9.28 -37.12 9.59
C ASN A 390 -8.54 -36.10 8.70
N GLY A 391 -8.81 -36.12 7.38
CA GLY A 391 -8.23 -35.18 6.43
C GLY A 391 -6.76 -35.45 6.06
N GLY A 392 -6.22 -36.63 6.40
CA GLY A 392 -4.87 -37.02 6.01
C GLY A 392 -4.68 -37.03 4.48
N ASN A 393 -3.53 -36.53 4.03
CA ASN A 393 -3.20 -36.44 2.61
C ASN A 393 -2.54 -37.73 2.12
N CYS A 394 -3.07 -38.33 1.05
CA CYS A 394 -2.49 -39.52 0.46
C CYS A 394 -1.43 -39.15 -0.57
N SER A 395 -0.14 -39.32 -0.26
CA SER A 395 0.90 -39.26 -1.28
C SER A 395 1.20 -40.65 -1.80
N SER A 396 0.92 -40.83 -3.07
CA SER A 396 1.38 -41.88 -3.97
C SER A 396 2.34 -42.97 -3.43
N CYS A 397 2.01 -44.20 -3.79
CA CYS A 397 2.78 -45.43 -3.61
C CYS A 397 3.94 -45.56 -4.62
N PHE A 398 4.84 -44.57 -4.68
CA PHE A 398 6.07 -44.63 -5.49
C PHE A 398 7.31 -44.93 -4.64
N GLY A 399 8.16 -45.85 -5.09
CA GLY A 399 9.55 -45.94 -4.60
C GLY A 399 9.86 -46.83 -3.40
N GLY A 400 8.95 -47.73 -2.98
CA GLY A 400 9.29 -48.78 -2.00
C GLY A 400 9.54 -48.33 -0.56
N SER A 401 9.49 -47.04 -0.23
CA SER A 401 9.42 -46.56 1.15
C SER A 401 7.95 -46.39 1.55
N GLY A 402 7.49 -47.22 2.48
CA GLY A 402 6.11 -47.17 2.95
C GLY A 402 5.79 -45.86 3.65
N THR A 403 4.98 -45.00 3.06
CA THR A 403 4.16 -44.02 3.77
C THR A 403 2.88 -43.80 2.97
N PHE A 404 1.73 -43.89 3.63
CA PHE A 404 0.44 -44.14 2.97
C PHE A 404 -0.57 -43.00 3.20
N CYS A 405 -0.46 -42.30 4.33
CA CYS A 405 -1.19 -41.08 4.63
C CYS A 405 -0.23 -40.14 5.38
N TYR A 406 -0.16 -38.89 4.95
CA TYR A 406 0.39 -37.81 5.74
C TYR A 406 -0.72 -37.27 6.63
N CYS A 407 -0.61 -37.55 7.92
CA CYS A 407 -1.60 -37.08 8.88
C CYS A 407 -1.44 -35.59 9.10
N LEU A 408 -2.59 -34.91 9.21
CA LEU A 408 -2.61 -33.55 9.72
C LEU A 408 -2.11 -33.57 11.18
N ASP A 409 -1.55 -32.44 11.62
CA ASP A 409 -1.08 -32.27 12.99
C ASP A 409 -2.19 -32.67 13.99
N GLY A 410 -1.82 -33.41 15.03
CA GLY A 410 -2.76 -33.99 16.00
C GLY A 410 -3.26 -35.40 15.66
N PHE A 411 -2.95 -35.97 14.50
CA PHE A 411 -3.31 -37.35 14.17
C PHE A 411 -2.09 -38.23 13.89
N GLN A 412 -2.19 -39.50 14.25
CA GLN A 412 -1.18 -40.53 14.03
C GLN A 412 -1.84 -41.85 13.58
N GLY A 413 -1.01 -42.87 13.34
CA GLY A 413 -1.44 -44.15 12.76
C GLY A 413 -1.15 -44.23 11.27
N LYS A 414 -1.36 -45.41 10.68
CA LYS A 414 -1.02 -45.65 9.27
C LYS A 414 -2.02 -44.99 8.32
N LEU A 415 -3.24 -44.77 8.79
CA LEU A 415 -4.38 -44.21 8.08
C LEU A 415 -4.89 -42.92 8.74
N CYS A 416 -4.11 -42.32 9.66
CA CYS A 416 -4.49 -41.15 10.44
C CYS A 416 -5.75 -41.36 11.30
N GLU A 417 -5.95 -42.60 11.73
CA GLU A 417 -7.12 -43.07 12.46
C GLU A 417 -7.05 -42.80 13.98
N ILE A 418 -5.88 -42.39 14.48
CA ILE A 418 -5.61 -42.24 15.91
C ILE A 418 -5.43 -40.75 16.21
N ASN A 419 -6.22 -40.19 17.14
CA ASN A 419 -5.91 -38.88 17.72
C ASN A 419 -4.61 -39.00 18.52
N THR A 420 -3.69 -38.09 18.33
CA THR A 420 -2.46 -38.03 19.12
C THR A 420 -2.84 -37.65 20.55
N ASP A 421 -2.42 -38.46 21.53
CA ASP A 421 -2.66 -38.15 22.93
C ASP A 421 -1.63 -37.11 23.40
N GLU A 422 -2.01 -35.83 23.32
CA GLU A 422 -1.14 -34.73 23.75
C GLU A 422 -0.93 -34.72 25.27
N CYS A 423 -1.85 -35.34 26.02
CA CYS A 423 -1.78 -35.51 27.47
C CYS A 423 -0.75 -36.56 27.92
N ALA A 424 -0.29 -37.45 27.03
CA ALA A 424 0.72 -38.47 27.35
C ALA A 424 2.04 -37.87 27.86
N SER A 425 2.34 -36.62 27.48
CA SER A 425 3.51 -35.88 27.95
C SER A 425 3.37 -35.32 29.38
N ASN A 426 2.19 -35.45 29.99
CA ASN A 426 1.80 -34.85 31.27
C ASN A 426 2.08 -33.33 31.33
N PRO A 427 1.47 -32.53 30.44
CA PRO A 427 1.76 -31.10 30.35
C PRO A 427 1.21 -30.28 31.52
N CYS A 428 0.12 -30.73 32.16
CA CYS A 428 -0.51 -30.02 33.28
C CYS A 428 0.29 -30.17 34.57
N GLN A 429 0.71 -29.03 35.12
CA GLN A 429 1.48 -28.93 36.35
C GLN A 429 0.56 -28.88 37.58
N HIS A 430 1.17 -28.96 38.78
CA HIS A 430 0.50 -28.85 40.08
C HIS A 430 -0.71 -29.78 40.29
N GLY A 431 -0.75 -30.92 39.59
CA GLY A 431 -1.86 -31.89 39.70
C GLY A 431 -3.10 -31.52 38.89
N GLY A 432 -2.96 -30.64 37.89
CA GLY A 432 -4.04 -30.36 36.94
C GLY A 432 -4.48 -31.60 36.15
N THR A 433 -5.77 -31.68 35.86
CA THR A 433 -6.32 -32.77 35.05
C THR A 433 -6.18 -32.40 33.57
N CYS A 434 -5.45 -33.20 32.80
CA CYS A 434 -5.32 -33.01 31.35
C CYS A 434 -6.51 -33.61 30.62
N GLN A 435 -7.03 -32.86 29.64
CA GLN A 435 -8.01 -33.33 28.67
C GLN A 435 -7.39 -33.23 27.27
N ASP A 436 -7.41 -34.35 26.57
CA ASP A 436 -6.94 -34.50 25.20
C ASP A 436 -7.99 -33.90 24.23
N ASP A 437 -7.52 -33.08 23.29
CA ASP A 437 -8.32 -32.50 22.20
C ASP A 437 -7.61 -32.82 20.86
N VAL A 438 -8.05 -32.25 19.73
CA VAL A 438 -7.37 -32.52 18.44
C VAL A 438 -6.21 -31.54 18.27
N ASN A 439 -4.99 -32.05 18.11
CA ASN A 439 -3.76 -31.25 17.97
C ASN A 439 -3.54 -30.27 19.13
N SER A 440 -4.11 -30.57 20.30
CA SER A 440 -4.17 -29.66 21.42
C SER A 440 -4.61 -30.40 22.67
N TYR A 441 -4.34 -29.80 23.82
CA TYR A 441 -4.83 -30.28 25.10
C TYR A 441 -5.32 -29.11 25.94
N SER A 442 -6.18 -29.40 26.90
CA SER A 442 -6.66 -28.44 27.88
C SER A 442 -6.40 -28.92 29.30
N CYS A 443 -5.81 -28.06 30.13
CA CYS A 443 -5.57 -28.35 31.54
C CYS A 443 -6.68 -27.76 32.41
N ARG A 444 -7.40 -28.63 33.11
CA ARG A 444 -8.27 -28.19 34.21
C ARG A 444 -7.43 -28.00 35.46
N CYS A 445 -7.10 -26.76 35.76
CA CYS A 445 -6.24 -26.41 36.87
C CYS A 445 -6.92 -26.59 38.23
N PRO A 446 -6.18 -27.06 39.25
CA PRO A 446 -6.68 -27.06 40.62
C PRO A 446 -6.85 -25.63 41.13
N THR A 447 -7.74 -25.45 42.11
CA THR A 447 -8.00 -24.16 42.74
C THR A 447 -6.71 -23.51 43.23
N GLY A 448 -6.44 -22.27 42.78
CA GLY A 448 -5.23 -21.53 43.11
C GLY A 448 -4.13 -21.53 42.05
N TYR A 449 -4.28 -22.28 40.97
CA TYR A 449 -3.33 -22.33 39.87
C TYR A 449 -3.97 -21.87 38.56
N GLY A 450 -3.18 -21.18 37.74
CA GLY A 450 -3.59 -20.66 36.43
C GLY A 450 -2.48 -20.78 35.40
N GLY A 451 -2.82 -20.44 34.16
CA GLY A 451 -1.96 -20.67 32.99
C GLY A 451 -2.45 -21.85 32.15
N VAL A 452 -1.89 -21.99 30.94
CA VAL A 452 -2.30 -23.06 29.99
C VAL A 452 -1.95 -24.44 30.54
N ASN A 453 -0.91 -24.50 31.36
CA ASN A 453 -0.35 -25.71 31.98
C ASN A 453 -0.49 -25.70 33.50
N CYS A 454 -1.30 -24.80 34.08
CA CYS A 454 -1.39 -24.61 35.54
C CYS A 454 -0.03 -24.30 36.19
N GLU A 455 0.85 -23.62 35.44
CA GLU A 455 2.25 -23.39 35.76
C GLU A 455 2.47 -22.26 36.78
N HIS A 456 1.45 -21.45 37.04
CA HIS A 456 1.55 -20.29 37.91
C HIS A 456 0.52 -20.33 39.03
N GLU A 457 0.95 -19.91 40.22
CA GLU A 457 0.04 -19.65 41.34
C GLU A 457 -0.72 -18.34 41.07
N ILE A 458 -2.03 -18.34 41.36
CA ILE A 458 -2.86 -17.16 41.21
C ILE A 458 -2.51 -16.17 42.32
N ASP A 459 -2.12 -14.95 41.91
CA ASP A 459 -2.03 -13.82 42.83
C ASP A 459 -3.39 -13.15 42.96
N TRP A 460 -4.15 -13.61 43.95
CA TRP A 460 -5.48 -13.07 44.24
C TRP A 460 -5.40 -11.60 44.63
N CYS A 461 -4.34 -11.18 45.33
CA CYS A 461 -4.15 -9.80 45.78
C CYS A 461 -3.82 -8.81 44.65
N ALA A 462 -3.36 -9.30 43.50
CA ALA A 462 -3.24 -8.50 42.29
C ALA A 462 -4.61 -8.23 41.62
N MET A 463 -5.60 -9.10 41.85
CA MET A 463 -6.93 -9.01 41.23
C MET A 463 -7.98 -8.36 42.14
N VAL A 464 -7.75 -8.32 43.44
CA VAL A 464 -8.70 -7.79 44.44
C VAL A 464 -8.12 -6.65 45.25
N THR A 465 -8.96 -5.66 45.54
CA THR A 465 -8.64 -4.60 46.50
C THR A 465 -9.46 -4.84 47.77
N CYS A 466 -8.79 -5.09 48.89
CA CYS A 466 -9.47 -5.24 50.16
C CYS A 466 -10.13 -3.92 50.60
N PRO A 467 -11.31 -3.96 51.23
CA PRO A 467 -12.03 -2.76 51.65
C PRO A 467 -11.28 -2.02 52.76
N PHE A 468 -11.54 -0.70 52.88
CA PHE A 468 -11.00 0.16 53.95
C PHE A 468 -9.45 0.12 54.09
N ASP A 469 -8.74 0.00 52.97
CA ASP A 469 -7.27 -0.10 52.90
C ASP A 469 -6.68 -1.25 53.74
N TRP A 470 -7.44 -2.34 53.87
CA TRP A 470 -6.98 -3.54 54.56
C TRP A 470 -5.85 -4.22 53.79
N THR A 471 -4.98 -4.90 54.54
CA THR A 471 -3.86 -5.62 53.92
C THR A 471 -4.37 -6.93 53.35
N CYS A 472 -4.15 -7.13 52.04
CA CYS A 472 -4.42 -8.40 51.38
C CYS A 472 -3.29 -9.39 51.64
N GLN A 473 -3.63 -10.59 52.07
CA GLN A 473 -2.73 -11.73 52.19
C GLN A 473 -3.09 -12.75 51.11
N ASN A 474 -2.14 -12.98 50.18
CA ASN A 474 -2.28 -13.98 49.14
C ASN A 474 -2.04 -15.39 49.72
N LEU A 475 -2.94 -16.32 49.45
CA LEU A 475 -2.80 -17.74 49.81
C LEU A 475 -3.15 -18.58 48.56
N ILE A 476 -2.77 -19.86 48.55
CA ILE A 476 -2.91 -20.68 47.32
C ILE A 476 -4.38 -20.81 46.91
N THR A 477 -5.26 -21.25 47.81
CA THR A 477 -6.67 -21.53 47.47
C THR A 477 -7.66 -20.39 47.74
N HIS A 478 -7.18 -19.30 48.33
CA HIS A 478 -8.01 -18.20 48.82
C HIS A 478 -7.15 -16.96 49.06
N PHE A 479 -7.79 -15.83 49.38
CA PHE A 479 -7.09 -14.68 49.95
C PHE A 479 -7.76 -14.24 51.25
N SER A 480 -7.02 -13.51 52.06
CA SER A 480 -7.53 -12.94 53.31
C SER A 480 -7.31 -11.44 53.35
N CYS A 481 -8.34 -10.69 53.75
CA CYS A 481 -8.22 -9.26 54.01
C CYS A 481 -8.11 -9.05 55.52
N LEU A 482 -7.03 -8.40 55.95
CA LEU A 482 -6.70 -8.19 57.36
C LEU A 482 -6.77 -6.70 57.72
N ALA A 483 -7.57 -6.37 58.73
CA ALA A 483 -7.63 -5.01 59.25
C ALA A 483 -6.36 -4.65 60.02
N PRO A 484 -5.93 -3.38 60.00
CA PRO A 484 -4.88 -2.90 60.89
C PRO A 484 -5.34 -3.01 62.35
N ALA A 485 -4.41 -3.41 63.24
CA ALA A 485 -4.63 -3.90 64.62
C ALA A 485 -5.41 -2.98 65.59
N ALA A 486 -5.87 -1.80 65.18
CA ALA A 486 -6.34 -0.75 66.08
C ALA A 486 -7.74 -0.19 65.79
N ARG A 487 -8.55 -0.75 64.89
CA ARG A 487 -9.74 -0.01 64.44
C ARG A 487 -10.92 -0.83 63.92
N MET A 488 -11.63 -1.57 64.79
CA MET A 488 -13.04 -1.91 64.56
C MET A 488 -13.88 -1.95 65.85
N VAL A 489 -15.10 -1.43 65.79
CA VAL A 489 -16.08 -1.33 66.92
C VAL A 489 -17.13 -2.47 66.85
N GLY A 490 -16.99 -3.40 65.91
CA GLY A 490 -17.86 -4.57 65.75
C GLY A 490 -17.37 -5.51 64.66
N PRO A 491 -17.92 -6.74 64.55
CA PRO A 491 -17.47 -7.72 63.57
C PRO A 491 -17.80 -7.32 62.13
N TYR A 492 -16.81 -7.41 61.23
CA TYR A 492 -17.04 -7.27 59.79
C TYR A 492 -17.96 -8.38 59.30
N LYS A 493 -19.04 -8.00 58.60
CA LYS A 493 -19.96 -8.95 57.99
C LYS A 493 -19.70 -9.03 56.49
N CYS A 494 -19.40 -10.23 56.01
CA CYS A 494 -19.23 -10.51 54.59
C CYS A 494 -20.54 -10.28 53.81
N SER A 495 -20.46 -9.76 52.58
CA SER A 495 -21.55 -9.73 51.60
C SER A 495 -21.15 -10.44 50.30
N SER A 496 -22.10 -10.63 49.38
CA SER A 496 -21.84 -11.14 48.02
C SER A 496 -20.83 -10.31 47.24
N ASP A 497 -20.63 -9.05 47.63
CA ASP A 497 -19.73 -8.12 46.95
C ASP A 497 -18.31 -8.13 47.57
N SER A 498 -18.11 -8.91 48.65
CA SER A 498 -16.83 -8.98 49.37
C SER A 498 -15.79 -9.88 48.69
N CYS A 499 -16.22 -10.78 47.81
CA CYS A 499 -15.35 -11.65 47.03
C CYS A 499 -15.72 -11.57 45.54
N PRO A 500 -14.75 -11.57 44.61
CA PRO A 500 -15.04 -11.58 43.18
C PRO A 500 -15.54 -12.96 42.71
N GLY A 501 -16.41 -12.96 41.70
CA GLY A 501 -16.88 -14.19 41.03
C GLY A 501 -17.65 -15.14 41.95
N ASP A 502 -17.51 -16.44 41.72
CA ASP A 502 -18.18 -17.52 42.49
C ASP A 502 -17.43 -17.89 43.79
N MET A 503 -16.61 -17.00 44.36
CA MET A 503 -15.87 -17.27 45.60
C MET A 503 -16.77 -17.06 46.83
N ASN A 504 -16.64 -17.93 47.84
CA ASN A 504 -17.39 -17.82 49.10
C ASN A 504 -16.62 -16.98 50.13
N CYS A 505 -17.30 -15.99 50.70
CA CYS A 505 -16.77 -15.20 51.82
C CYS A 505 -16.99 -15.94 53.15
N LYS A 506 -15.93 -16.04 53.96
CA LYS A 506 -15.97 -16.58 55.31
C LYS A 506 -15.44 -15.55 56.29
N GLU A 507 -16.26 -15.22 57.28
CA GLU A 507 -15.87 -14.36 58.40
C GLU A 507 -14.93 -15.15 59.33
N GLU A 508 -13.70 -14.67 59.51
CA GLU A 508 -12.72 -15.36 60.38
C GLU A 508 -12.66 -14.70 61.76
N SER A 509 -12.79 -13.37 61.82
CA SER A 509 -12.80 -12.63 63.08
C SER A 509 -13.46 -11.26 62.91
N GLY A 510 -13.58 -10.49 63.99
CA GLY A 510 -14.13 -9.14 63.91
C GLY A 510 -13.29 -8.14 63.09
N ALA A 511 -12.10 -8.53 62.65
CA ALA A 511 -11.14 -7.70 61.93
C ALA A 511 -10.50 -8.43 60.72
N SER A 512 -11.12 -9.52 60.23
CA SER A 512 -10.61 -10.27 59.07
C SER A 512 -11.69 -11.13 58.40
N PHE A 513 -11.63 -11.23 57.08
CA PHE A 513 -12.39 -12.22 56.31
C PHE A 513 -11.52 -12.89 55.26
N SER A 514 -11.94 -14.08 54.82
CA SER A 514 -11.30 -14.87 53.78
C SER A 514 -12.27 -15.15 52.64
N CYS A 515 -11.77 -15.18 51.40
CA CYS A 515 -12.54 -15.48 50.21
C CYS A 515 -12.00 -16.76 49.56
N TRP A 516 -12.80 -17.82 49.56
CA TRP A 516 -12.40 -19.15 49.09
C TRP A 516 -12.99 -19.40 47.71
N ALA A 517 -12.15 -19.81 46.76
CA ALA A 517 -12.64 -20.33 45.49
C ALA A 517 -13.33 -21.68 45.74
N ASN A 518 -14.49 -21.87 45.09
CA ASN A 518 -15.30 -23.09 45.18
C ASN A 518 -14.57 -24.33 44.63
#